data_AF-A0A350YWH1-F1
#
_entry.id   AF-A0A350YWH1-F1
#
_cell.length_a   1.000
_cell.length_b   1.000
_cell.length_c   1.000
_cell.angle_alpha   90.00
_cell.angle_beta   90.00
_cell.angle_gamma   90.00
#
_symmetry.space_group_name_H-M   'P 1'
#
loop_
_entity.id
_entity.type
_entity.pdbx_description
1 polymer ?
#
loop_
_entity_poly.entity_id
_entity_poly.type
_entity_poly.pdbx_seq_one_letter_code
_entity_poly.pdbx_strand_id
1 'polypeptide(L)'
;MKQKDYIEKLVLDNLNELNDQEPPEGHFERFEARLKEEGKIQAFSWNRVWRVAAAVVFVLLAVNQARIWLEPEEATFTSLANISPEYAEVEYFYTSSIQQGINSWNDLAAGGIVSEEENRIMQQELKDFEVRFEEIQQEFEANPHDERVIQAMLEYYQAKLNVITLIVSKLQEVQQQKMIRYEKEI
;
A
#
# COMPACT_ATOMS: atom_id res chain seq x y z
N MET A 1 59.05 19.43 38.48
CA MET A 1 59.31 20.27 37.28
C MET A 1 58.10 20.16 36.36
N LYS A 2 57.63 21.26 35.76
CA LYS A 2 56.43 21.23 34.90
C LYS A 2 56.80 20.49 33.61
N GLN A 3 55.91 19.65 33.09
CA GLN A 3 56.17 18.79 31.92
C GLN A 3 56.68 19.57 30.68
N LYS A 4 56.27 20.84 30.55
CA LYS A 4 56.76 21.77 29.52
C LYS A 4 58.28 22.01 29.61
N ASP A 5 58.80 22.16 30.82
CA ASP A 5 60.25 22.38 31.07
C ASP A 5 61.07 21.12 30.75
N TYR A 6 60.48 19.92 30.86
CA TYR A 6 61.17 18.66 30.60
C TYR A 6 61.35 18.38 29.11
N ILE A 7 60.31 18.61 28.30
CA ILE A 7 60.40 18.43 26.84
C ILE A 7 61.33 19.49 26.23
N GLU A 8 61.21 20.74 26.67
CA GLU A 8 62.10 21.81 26.22
C GLU A 8 63.55 21.48 26.53
N LYS A 9 63.83 21.02 27.76
CA LYS A 9 65.17 20.58 28.14
C LYS A 9 65.67 19.39 27.31
N LEU A 10 64.85 18.37 27.08
CA LEU A 10 65.21 17.22 26.24
C LEU A 10 65.55 17.62 24.80
N VAL A 11 64.77 18.52 24.20
CA VAL A 11 65.01 19.00 22.84
C VAL A 11 66.30 19.82 22.77
N LEU A 12 66.54 20.69 23.76
CA LEU A 12 67.75 21.51 23.82
C LEU A 12 69.01 20.66 24.06
N ASP A 13 68.94 19.68 24.98
CA ASP A 13 70.06 18.81 25.32
C ASP A 13 70.46 17.88 24.15
N ASN A 14 69.52 17.57 23.24
CA ASN A 14 69.74 16.70 22.07
C ASN A 14 69.71 17.46 20.73
N LEU A 15 69.74 18.79 20.74
CA LEU A 15 69.52 19.61 19.54
C LEU A 15 70.50 19.30 18.40
N ASN A 16 71.76 19.00 18.74
CA ASN A 16 72.79 18.65 17.77
C ASN A 16 72.51 17.31 17.06
N GLU A 17 71.89 16.35 17.75
CA GLU A 17 71.51 15.05 17.17
C GLU A 17 70.19 15.15 16.38
N LEU A 18 69.31 16.09 16.77
CA LEU A 18 68.03 16.33 16.09
C LEU A 18 68.15 17.18 14.82
N ASN A 19 69.25 17.92 14.68
CA ASN A 19 69.53 18.78 13.54
C ASN A 19 70.56 18.14 12.60
N ASP A 20 70.43 16.83 12.41
CA ASP A 20 71.35 15.99 11.63
C ASP A 20 71.06 16.02 10.12
N GLN A 21 69.85 16.44 9.72
CA GLN A 21 69.42 16.50 8.33
C GLN A 21 68.60 17.76 8.03
N GLU A 22 69.08 18.56 7.09
CA GLU A 22 68.28 19.63 6.50
C GLU A 22 67.36 19.03 5.41
N PRO A 23 66.08 19.42 5.35
CA PRO A 23 65.19 18.90 4.32
C PRO A 23 65.71 19.29 2.92
N PRO A 24 65.46 18.45 1.90
CA PRO A 24 65.86 18.77 0.53
C PRO A 24 65.27 20.09 0.05
N GLU A 25 65.99 20.81 -0.81
CA GLU A 25 65.50 22.04 -1.43
C GLU A 25 64.06 21.87 -1.98
N GLY A 26 63.25 22.92 -1.82
CA GLY A 26 61.85 22.91 -2.25
C GLY A 26 60.88 22.24 -1.27
N HIS A 27 61.34 21.71 -0.11
CA HIS A 27 60.46 21.05 0.85
C HIS A 27 59.39 21.99 1.42
N PHE A 28 59.77 23.23 1.75
CA PHE A 28 58.84 24.20 2.31
C PHE A 28 57.73 24.57 1.32
N GLU A 29 58.08 24.75 0.05
CA GLU A 29 57.17 25.04 -1.05
C GLU A 29 56.21 23.87 -1.30
N ARG A 30 56.70 22.63 -1.28
CA ARG A 30 55.86 21.42 -1.39
C ARG A 30 54.92 21.28 -0.19
N PHE A 31 55.39 21.58 1.01
CA PHE A 31 54.58 21.56 2.22
C PHE A 31 53.49 22.63 2.19
N GLU A 32 53.83 23.86 1.81
CA GLU A 32 52.87 24.97 1.67
C GLU A 32 51.83 24.68 0.58
N ALA A 33 52.25 24.13 -0.56
CA ALA A 33 51.36 23.72 -1.64
C ALA A 33 50.33 22.68 -1.15
N ARG A 34 50.79 21.66 -0.41
CA ARG A 34 49.92 20.63 0.17
C ARG A 34 48.96 21.19 1.22
N LEU A 35 49.42 22.12 2.06
CA LEU A 35 48.58 22.79 3.05
C LEU A 35 47.45 23.60 2.39
N LYS A 36 47.74 24.28 1.26
CA LYS A 36 46.74 25.01 0.47
C LYS A 36 45.74 24.10 -0.23
N GLU A 37 46.12 22.87 -0.58
CA GLU A 37 45.22 21.87 -1.15
C GLU A 37 44.29 21.24 -0.09
N GLU A 38 44.81 20.93 1.11
CA GLU A 38 44.05 20.31 2.19
C GLU A 38 42.98 21.25 2.80
N GLY A 39 43.11 22.57 2.64
CA GLY A 39 42.09 23.55 3.07
C GLY A 39 40.79 23.54 2.25
N LYS A 40 40.71 22.75 1.18
CA LYS A 40 39.49 22.62 0.35
C LYS A 40 38.61 21.47 0.83
N ILE A 41 38.11 21.56 2.07
CA ILE A 41 36.97 20.73 2.46
C ILE A 41 35.80 21.19 1.60
N GLN A 42 35.39 20.38 0.62
CA GLN A 42 34.17 20.64 -0.14
C GLN A 42 33.01 20.65 0.86
N ALA A 43 32.56 21.85 1.23
CA ALA A 43 31.43 22.01 2.13
C ALA A 43 30.21 21.35 1.47
N PHE A 44 29.72 20.28 2.10
CA PHE A 44 28.53 19.58 1.64
C PHE A 44 27.37 20.58 1.62
N SER A 45 26.89 20.93 0.42
CA SER A 45 25.91 21.99 0.25
C SER A 45 24.54 21.50 0.68
N TRP A 46 24.22 21.68 1.96
CA TRP A 46 22.91 21.33 2.54
C TRP A 46 21.75 21.94 1.73
N ASN A 47 21.96 23.12 1.14
CA ASN A 47 21.01 23.78 0.25
C ASN A 47 20.64 22.94 -1.00
N ARG A 48 21.60 22.19 -1.57
CA ARG A 48 21.32 21.30 -2.72
C ARG A 48 20.48 20.11 -2.28
N VAL A 49 20.75 19.54 -1.09
CA VAL A 49 19.94 18.46 -0.52
C VAL A 49 18.51 18.92 -0.25
N TRP A 50 18.33 20.09 0.36
CA TRP A 50 16.99 20.65 0.60
C TRP A 50 16.21 20.91 -0.68
N ARG A 51 16.88 21.39 -1.75
CA ARG A 51 16.24 21.58 -3.05
C ARG A 51 15.78 20.26 -3.67
N VAL A 52 16.61 19.22 -3.58
CA VAL A 52 16.25 17.87 -4.08
C VAL A 52 15.12 17.28 -3.23
N ALA A 53 15.19 17.39 -1.91
CA ALA A 53 14.14 16.92 -1.01
C ALA A 53 12.80 17.62 -1.29
N ALA A 54 12.81 18.95 -1.45
CA ALA A 54 11.62 19.72 -1.80
C ALA A 54 11.04 19.32 -3.16
N ALA A 55 11.88 19.08 -4.16
CA ALA A 55 11.44 18.60 -5.47
C ALA A 55 10.80 17.21 -5.38
N VAL A 56 11.38 16.28 -4.62
CA VAL A 56 10.82 14.93 -4.41
C VAL A 56 9.46 15.01 -3.71
N VAL A 57 9.35 15.78 -2.63
CA VAL A 57 8.08 15.98 -1.92
C VAL A 57 7.03 16.58 -2.87
N PHE A 58 7.41 17.58 -3.67
CA PHE A 58 6.50 18.20 -4.61
C PHE A 58 6.02 17.21 -5.69
N VAL A 59 6.90 16.36 -6.21
CA VAL A 59 6.52 15.30 -7.17
C VAL A 59 5.58 14.29 -6.52
N LEU A 60 5.86 13.84 -5.30
CA LEU A 60 4.98 12.90 -4.58
C LEU A 60 3.59 13.50 -4.33
N LEU A 61 3.52 14.77 -3.91
CA LEU A 61 2.27 15.49 -3.73
C LEU A 61 1.53 15.69 -5.05
N ALA A 62 2.24 16.04 -6.13
CA ALA A 62 1.63 16.20 -7.45
C ALA A 62 1.07 14.87 -7.98
N VAL A 63 1.77 13.75 -7.80
CA VAL A 63 1.28 12.42 -8.17
C VAL A 63 0.10 12.00 -7.32
N ASN A 64 0.13 12.26 -6.01
CA ASN A 64 -1.00 11.98 -5.11
C ASN A 64 -2.23 12.85 -5.44
N GLN A 65 -2.03 14.12 -5.76
CA GLN A 65 -3.10 15.02 -6.17
C GLN A 65 -3.68 14.66 -7.54
N ALA A 66 -2.82 14.27 -8.50
CA ALA A 66 -3.23 13.78 -9.80
C ALA A 66 -4.02 12.46 -9.68
N ARG A 67 -3.64 11.57 -8.75
CA ARG A 67 -4.43 10.37 -8.41
C ARG A 67 -5.84 10.75 -7.98
N ILE A 68 -6.00 11.71 -7.06
CA ILE A 68 -7.32 12.14 -6.56
C ILE A 68 -8.14 12.83 -7.66
N TRP A 69 -7.51 13.62 -8.53
CA TRP A 69 -8.21 14.31 -9.63
C TRP A 69 -8.56 13.41 -10.82
N LEU A 70 -7.78 12.34 -11.03
CA LEU A 70 -8.01 11.33 -12.06
C LEU A 70 -8.76 10.12 -11.51
N GLU A 71 -9.06 10.11 -10.22
CA GLU A 71 -10.01 9.17 -9.64
C GLU A 71 -11.33 9.46 -10.35
N PRO A 72 -11.89 8.50 -11.11
CA PRO A 72 -13.20 8.72 -11.70
C PRO A 72 -14.12 9.11 -10.55
N GLU A 73 -14.91 10.17 -10.73
CA GLU A 73 -16.01 10.49 -9.84
C GLU A 73 -16.72 9.16 -9.60
N GLU A 74 -16.62 8.61 -8.38
CA GLU A 74 -17.38 7.43 -7.99
C GLU A 74 -18.79 7.79 -8.41
N ALA A 75 -19.29 7.14 -9.48
CA ALA A 75 -20.61 7.42 -9.99
C ALA A 75 -21.48 7.37 -8.75
N THR A 76 -22.15 8.47 -8.41
CA THR A 76 -23.04 8.48 -7.26
C THR A 76 -24.17 7.55 -7.66
N PHE A 77 -23.96 6.25 -7.46
CA PHE A 77 -24.84 5.21 -7.94
C PHE A 77 -26.17 5.53 -7.29
N THR A 78 -27.17 5.76 -8.13
CA THR A 78 -28.51 6.00 -7.64
C THR A 78 -28.92 4.70 -6.97
N SER A 79 -28.91 4.71 -5.64
CA SER A 79 -29.13 3.54 -4.80
C SER A 79 -30.49 3.67 -4.10
N LEU A 80 -31.03 2.55 -3.63
CA LEU A 80 -32.31 2.52 -2.93
C LEU A 80 -32.31 3.42 -1.68
N ALA A 81 -31.13 3.65 -1.09
CA ALA A 81 -30.93 4.57 0.04
C ALA A 81 -31.36 6.01 -0.25
N ASN A 82 -31.40 6.44 -1.51
CA ASN A 82 -31.83 7.79 -1.88
C ASN A 82 -33.36 7.97 -1.87
N ILE A 83 -34.13 6.89 -1.78
CA ILE A 83 -35.59 6.94 -1.77
C ILE A 83 -36.11 7.13 -0.34
N SER A 84 -35.70 6.25 0.59
CA SER A 84 -36.15 6.29 1.97
C SER A 84 -35.13 5.62 2.93
N PRO A 85 -35.19 5.97 4.23
CA PRO A 85 -34.35 5.32 5.25
C PRO A 85 -34.55 3.80 5.33
N GLU A 86 -35.79 3.33 5.18
CA GLU A 86 -36.12 1.91 5.25
C GLU A 86 -35.48 1.14 4.09
N TYR A 87 -35.49 1.71 2.89
CA TYR A 87 -34.80 1.12 1.73
C TYR A 87 -33.28 1.13 1.88
N ALA A 88 -32.71 2.16 2.51
CA ALA A 88 -31.29 2.21 2.84
C ALA A 88 -30.89 1.05 3.77
N GLU A 89 -31.69 0.75 4.80
CA GLU A 89 -31.45 -0.35 5.72
C GLU A 89 -31.51 -1.71 5.01
N VAL A 90 -32.49 -1.90 4.12
CA VAL A 90 -32.64 -3.14 3.35
C VAL A 90 -31.47 -3.34 2.39
N GLU A 91 -31.08 -2.31 1.65
CA GLU A 91 -29.92 -2.35 0.77
C GLU A 91 -28.63 -2.65 1.55
N TYR A 92 -28.44 -2.00 2.69
CA TYR A 92 -27.30 -2.25 3.58
C TYR A 92 -27.28 -3.71 4.07
N PHE A 93 -28.43 -4.25 4.48
CA PHE A 93 -28.53 -5.64 4.91
C PHE A 93 -28.12 -6.62 3.81
N TYR A 94 -28.65 -6.45 2.59
CA TYR A 94 -28.33 -7.35 1.48
C TYR A 94 -26.87 -7.24 1.04
N THR A 95 -26.37 -6.02 0.85
CA THR A 95 -24.99 -5.78 0.39
C THR A 95 -23.96 -6.30 1.40
N SER A 96 -24.18 -6.07 2.70
CA SER A 96 -23.31 -6.61 3.75
C SER A 96 -23.36 -8.14 3.84
N SER A 97 -24.55 -8.75 3.70
CA SER A 97 -24.72 -10.21 3.71
C SER A 97 -24.06 -10.88 2.49
N ILE A 98 -24.20 -10.28 1.31
CA ILE A 98 -23.52 -10.72 0.08
C ILE A 98 -22.02 -10.66 0.28
N GLN A 99 -21.50 -9.55 0.81
CA GLN A 99 -20.07 -9.40 1.06
C GLN A 99 -19.55 -10.44 2.05
N GLN A 100 -20.30 -10.73 3.12
CA GLN A 100 -19.95 -11.78 4.07
C GLN A 100 -19.89 -13.16 3.40
N GLY A 101 -20.83 -13.45 2.50
CA GLY A 101 -20.83 -14.69 1.71
C GLY A 101 -19.61 -14.79 0.78
N ILE A 102 -19.25 -13.71 0.08
CA ILE A 102 -18.05 -13.64 -0.77
C ILE A 102 -16.78 -13.85 0.06
N ASN A 103 -16.69 -13.24 1.24
CA ASN A 103 -15.55 -13.44 2.13
C ASN A 103 -15.46 -14.92 2.58
N SER A 104 -16.59 -15.52 2.94
CA SER A 104 -16.65 -16.94 3.31
C SER A 104 -16.23 -17.86 2.17
N TRP A 105 -16.61 -17.55 0.93
CA TRP A 105 -16.13 -18.24 -0.27
C TRP A 105 -14.61 -18.13 -0.41
N ASN A 106 -14.06 -16.92 -0.29
CA ASN A 106 -12.62 -16.67 -0.40
C ASN A 106 -11.81 -17.43 0.65
N ASP A 107 -12.32 -17.52 1.89
CA ASP A 107 -11.68 -18.31 2.96
C ASP A 107 -11.67 -19.81 2.62
N LEU A 108 -12.75 -20.34 2.07
CA LEU A 108 -12.86 -21.74 1.63
C LEU A 108 -11.94 -22.03 0.44
N ALA A 109 -11.82 -21.08 -0.49
CA ALA A 109 -10.90 -21.17 -1.62
C ALA A 109 -9.44 -21.15 -1.16
N ALA A 110 -9.07 -20.23 -0.26
CA ALA A 110 -7.74 -20.19 0.35
C ALA A 110 -7.43 -21.47 1.15
N GLY A 111 -8.44 -22.09 1.76
CA GLY A 111 -8.35 -23.38 2.44
C GLY A 111 -8.25 -24.60 1.52
N GLY A 112 -8.20 -24.42 0.19
CA GLY A 112 -8.08 -25.51 -0.79
C GLY A 112 -9.33 -26.38 -0.93
N ILE A 113 -10.49 -25.89 -0.47
CA ILE A 113 -11.77 -26.59 -0.65
C ILE A 113 -12.29 -26.40 -2.07
N VAL A 114 -12.01 -25.24 -2.67
CA VAL A 114 -12.41 -24.83 -4.02
C VAL A 114 -11.23 -24.94 -4.96
N SER A 115 -11.45 -25.49 -6.16
CA SER A 115 -10.47 -25.53 -7.24
C SER A 115 -10.39 -24.20 -8.00
N GLU A 116 -9.30 -23.99 -8.73
CA GLU A 116 -9.14 -22.78 -9.56
C GLU A 116 -10.27 -22.61 -10.59
N GLU A 117 -10.74 -23.72 -11.17
CA GLU A 117 -11.82 -23.70 -12.15
C GLU A 117 -13.16 -23.33 -11.51
N GLU A 118 -13.47 -23.86 -10.33
CA GLU A 118 -14.69 -23.48 -9.57
C GLU A 118 -14.64 -22.00 -9.17
N ASN A 119 -13.45 -21.49 -8.80
CA ASN A 119 -13.25 -20.08 -8.51
C ASN A 119 -13.49 -19.21 -9.77
N ARG A 120 -12.96 -19.62 -10.92
CA ARG A 120 -13.20 -18.94 -12.20
C ARG A 120 -14.68 -18.89 -12.56
N ILE A 121 -15.42 -19.98 -12.37
CA ILE A 121 -16.87 -20.05 -12.61
C ILE A 121 -17.62 -19.10 -11.66
N MET A 122 -17.26 -19.07 -10.38
CA MET A 122 -17.87 -18.17 -9.40
C MET A 122 -17.65 -16.70 -9.76
N GLN A 123 -16.43 -16.33 -10.15
CA GLN A 123 -16.13 -14.97 -10.58
C GLN A 123 -16.91 -14.57 -11.84
N GLN A 124 -17.10 -15.51 -12.77
CA GLN A 124 -17.92 -15.28 -13.95
C GLN A 124 -19.40 -15.06 -13.57
N GLU A 125 -19.95 -15.87 -12.67
CA GLU A 125 -21.33 -15.70 -12.18
C GLU A 125 -21.53 -14.33 -11.50
N LEU A 126 -20.59 -13.93 -10.63
CA LEU A 126 -20.64 -12.61 -9.96
C LEU A 126 -20.63 -11.46 -10.96
N LYS A 127 -19.81 -11.57 -12.01
CA LYS A 127 -19.77 -10.59 -13.11
C LYS A 127 -21.08 -10.56 -13.89
N ASP A 128 -21.68 -11.72 -14.16
CA ASP A 128 -22.96 -11.80 -14.88
C ASP A 128 -24.10 -11.16 -14.05
N PHE A 129 -24.06 -11.27 -12.72
CA PHE A 129 -24.94 -10.51 -11.83
C PHE A 129 -24.70 -8.99 -11.96
N GLU A 130 -23.45 -8.53 -11.94
CA GLU A 130 -23.12 -7.10 -12.04
C GLU A 130 -23.62 -6.49 -13.36
N VAL A 131 -23.37 -7.15 -14.49
CA VAL A 131 -23.83 -6.67 -15.80
C VAL A 131 -25.36 -6.53 -15.84
N ARG A 132 -26.10 -7.49 -15.27
CA ARG A 132 -27.57 -7.41 -15.19
C ARG A 132 -28.03 -6.29 -14.26
N PHE A 133 -27.29 -6.01 -13.20
CA PHE A 133 -27.63 -4.94 -12.27
C PHE A 133 -27.44 -3.57 -12.88
N GLU A 134 -26.40 -3.38 -13.71
CA GLU A 134 -26.18 -2.12 -14.44
C GLU A 134 -27.41 -1.73 -15.28
N GLU A 135 -28.08 -2.71 -15.92
CA GLU A 135 -29.32 -2.46 -16.67
C GLU A 135 -30.46 -1.94 -15.77
N ILE A 136 -30.63 -2.55 -14.59
CA ILE A 136 -31.64 -2.15 -13.61
C ILE A 136 -31.31 -0.77 -13.03
N GLN A 137 -30.03 -0.48 -12.77
CA GLN A 137 -29.55 0.81 -12.28
C GLN A 137 -29.81 1.93 -13.29
N GLN A 138 -29.60 1.69 -14.58
CA GLN A 138 -29.91 2.67 -15.62
C GLN A 138 -31.42 2.98 -15.68
N GLU A 139 -32.27 1.96 -15.53
CA GLU A 139 -33.73 2.16 -15.47
C GLU A 139 -34.14 2.92 -14.20
N PHE A 140 -33.44 2.64 -13.09
CA PHE A 140 -33.66 3.30 -11.80
C PHE A 140 -33.26 4.77 -11.82
N GLU A 141 -32.14 5.12 -12.44
CA GLU A 141 -31.71 6.50 -12.66
C GLU A 141 -32.73 7.29 -13.47
N ALA A 142 -33.31 6.66 -14.50
CA ALA A 142 -34.35 7.27 -15.31
C ALA A 142 -35.68 7.43 -14.55
N ASN A 143 -36.02 6.48 -13.65
CA ASN A 143 -37.28 6.45 -12.91
C ASN A 143 -37.11 6.03 -11.43
N PRO A 144 -36.56 6.88 -10.54
CA PRO A 144 -36.18 6.47 -9.17
C PRO A 144 -37.33 6.09 -8.24
N HIS A 145 -38.57 6.45 -8.61
CA HIS A 145 -39.78 6.17 -7.81
C HIS A 145 -40.69 5.12 -8.47
N ASP A 146 -40.22 4.44 -9.53
CA ASP A 146 -40.97 3.34 -10.11
C ASP A 146 -40.84 2.10 -9.22
N GLU A 147 -41.94 1.74 -8.56
CA GLU A 147 -42.01 0.59 -7.65
C GLU A 147 -41.56 -0.72 -8.32
N ARG A 148 -41.73 -0.85 -9.65
CA ARG A 148 -41.31 -2.05 -10.39
C ARG A 148 -39.79 -2.15 -10.47
N VAL A 149 -39.10 -1.01 -10.64
CA VAL A 149 -37.65 -0.97 -10.71
C VAL A 149 -37.04 -1.17 -9.32
N ILE A 150 -37.64 -0.56 -8.30
CA ILE A 150 -37.29 -0.80 -6.89
C ILE A 150 -37.41 -2.30 -6.56
N GLN A 151 -38.52 -2.92 -6.95
CA GLN A 151 -38.75 -4.35 -6.76
C GLN A 151 -37.69 -5.19 -7.52
N ALA A 152 -37.34 -4.82 -8.74
CA ALA A 152 -36.30 -5.49 -9.51
C ALA A 152 -34.92 -5.41 -8.83
N MET A 153 -34.55 -4.26 -8.25
CA MET A 153 -33.31 -4.12 -7.46
C MET A 153 -33.32 -5.02 -6.23
N LEU A 154 -34.43 -5.08 -5.49
CA LEU A 154 -34.59 -5.96 -4.33
C LEU A 154 -34.52 -7.44 -4.71
N GLU A 155 -35.20 -7.85 -5.79
CA GLU A 155 -35.15 -9.21 -6.32
C GLU A 155 -33.75 -9.60 -6.77
N TYR A 156 -33.01 -8.68 -7.39
CA TYR A 156 -31.60 -8.87 -7.72
C TYR A 156 -30.77 -9.14 -6.47
N TYR A 157 -30.87 -8.29 -5.44
CA TYR A 157 -30.13 -8.48 -4.19
C TYR A 157 -30.46 -9.81 -3.53
N GLN A 158 -31.75 -10.15 -3.45
CA GLN A 158 -32.22 -11.40 -2.88
C GLN A 158 -31.70 -12.61 -3.67
N ALA A 159 -31.76 -12.58 -5.00
CA ALA A 159 -31.27 -13.65 -5.86
C ALA A 159 -29.76 -13.85 -5.70
N LYS A 160 -28.98 -12.75 -5.75
CA LYS A 160 -27.52 -12.79 -5.58
C LYS A 160 -27.13 -13.37 -4.22
N LEU A 161 -27.80 -12.93 -3.14
CA LEU A 161 -27.58 -13.47 -1.80
C LEU A 161 -27.90 -14.97 -1.74
N ASN A 162 -29.07 -15.39 -2.24
CA ASN A 162 -29.49 -16.79 -2.19
C ASN A 162 -28.50 -17.73 -2.89
N VAL A 163 -28.00 -17.33 -4.07
CA VAL A 163 -27.01 -18.12 -4.82
C VAL A 163 -25.73 -18.25 -4.02
N ILE A 164 -25.18 -17.14 -3.52
CA ILE A 164 -23.93 -17.14 -2.73
C ILE A 164 -24.10 -18.00 -1.47
N THR A 165 -25.19 -17.82 -0.72
CA THR A 165 -25.46 -18.58 0.51
C THR A 165 -25.61 -20.08 0.23
N LEU A 166 -26.31 -20.46 -0.83
CA LEU A 166 -26.46 -21.87 -1.23
C LEU A 166 -25.09 -22.49 -1.52
N ILE A 167 -24.28 -21.81 -2.31
CA ILE A 167 -22.96 -22.30 -2.71
C ILE A 167 -22.03 -22.43 -1.50
N VAL A 168 -21.92 -21.38 -0.68
CA VAL A 168 -21.07 -21.37 0.52
C VAL A 168 -21.49 -22.47 1.51
N SER A 169 -22.79 -22.64 1.74
CA SER A 169 -23.28 -23.69 2.65
C SER A 169 -22.90 -25.09 2.17
N LYS A 170 -22.97 -25.36 0.86
CA LYS A 170 -22.54 -26.64 0.28
C LYS A 170 -21.04 -26.88 0.40
N LEU A 171 -20.23 -25.86 0.21
CA LEU A 171 -18.78 -26.00 0.41
C LEU A 171 -18.41 -26.23 1.87
N GLN A 172 -19.11 -25.60 2.80
CA GLN A 172 -18.93 -25.85 4.24
C GLN A 172 -19.32 -27.28 4.62
N GLU A 173 -20.43 -27.82 4.08
CA GLU A 173 -20.79 -29.24 4.25
C GLU A 173 -19.66 -30.16 3.77
N VAL A 174 -19.09 -29.89 2.59
CA VAL A 174 -17.97 -30.66 2.02
C VAL A 174 -16.71 -30.58 2.91
N GLN A 175 -16.37 -29.39 3.41
CA GLN A 175 -15.24 -29.19 4.31
C GLN A 175 -15.42 -30.01 5.61
N GLN A 176 -16.60 -29.95 6.24
CA GLN A 176 -16.91 -30.70 7.45
C GLN A 176 -16.80 -32.22 7.22
N GLN A 177 -17.30 -32.72 6.09
CA GLN A 177 -17.17 -34.15 5.75
C GLN A 177 -15.73 -34.60 5.54
N LYS A 178 -14.86 -33.73 4.99
CA LYS A 178 -13.42 -34.02 4.88
C LYS A 178 -12.80 -34.13 6.27
N MET A 179 -13.09 -33.19 7.17
CA MET A 179 -12.57 -33.20 8.56
C MET A 179 -12.98 -34.45 9.33
N ILE A 180 -14.26 -34.86 9.28
CA ILE A 180 -14.77 -36.07 9.95
C ILE A 180 -14.11 -37.35 9.43
N ARG A 181 -13.78 -37.41 8.13
CA ARG A 181 -13.07 -38.56 7.56
C ARG A 181 -11.64 -38.67 8.08
N TYR A 182 -10.91 -37.56 8.18
CA TYR A 182 -9.56 -37.57 8.73
C TYR A 182 -9.53 -38.01 10.20
N GLU A 183 -10.53 -37.65 11.02
CA GLU A 183 -10.58 -38.08 12.44
C GLU A 183 -10.84 -39.58 12.61
N LYS A 184 -11.56 -40.23 11.68
CA LYS A 184 -11.83 -41.67 11.74
C LYS A 184 -10.68 -42.55 11.24
N GLU A 185 -9.74 -41.99 10.49
CA GLU A 185 -8.59 -42.71 9.92
C GLU A 185 -7.31 -42.59 10.76
N ILE A 186 -7.38 -41.88 11.90
CA ILE A 186 -6.31 -41.76 12.92
C ILE A 186 -6.64 -42.66 14.11
#